data_AF-A0A497BRG2-F1
#
_entry.id   AF-A0A497BRG2-F1
#
_cell.length_a   1.000
_cell.length_b   1.000
_cell.length_c   1.000
_cell.angle_alpha   90.00
_cell.angle_beta   90.00
_cell.angle_gamma   90.00
#
_symmetry.space_group_name_H-M   'P 1'
#
loop_
_entity.id
_entity.type
_entity.pdbx_description
1 polymer ?
#
loop_
_entity_poly.entity_id
_entity_poly.type
_entity_poly.pdbx_seq_one_letter_code
_entity_poly.pdbx_strand_id
1 'polypeptide(L)'
;MKERSTEIASLRSRLYALPKVDLHRHMEGSLRLQTLVDIAQEHGIDLPSYDIEYLRSFATVANQAPDFHGFIKKFEFLRRFYLTPEAVERVAYEAVADAAADNIKYLELRFNPAASAQRQDFPLDQVVTWVCRATARAQHDHDICTRLILQIDR
;
A
#
# COMPACT_ATOMS: atom_id res chain seq x y z
N MET A 1 14.48 32.40 -2.54
CA MET A 1 14.29 30.98 -2.94
C MET A 1 14.98 30.00 -1.98
N LYS A 2 16.26 30.18 -1.62
CA LYS A 2 16.97 29.28 -0.68
C LYS A 2 16.36 29.19 0.74
N GLU A 3 15.97 30.32 1.34
CA GLU A 3 15.37 30.34 2.70
C GLU A 3 14.07 29.55 2.79
N ARG A 4 13.16 29.74 1.82
CA ARG A 4 11.90 29.00 1.74
C ARG A 4 12.11 27.49 1.58
N SER A 5 13.14 27.07 0.84
CA SER A 5 13.50 25.64 0.72
C SER A 5 13.98 25.06 2.05
N THR A 6 14.78 25.82 2.81
CA THR A 6 15.26 25.42 4.15
C THR A 6 14.11 25.33 5.16
N GLU A 7 13.17 26.28 5.12
CA GLU A 7 11.99 26.27 5.99
C GLU A 7 11.08 25.07 5.73
N ILE A 8 10.84 24.74 4.46
CA ILE A 8 10.08 23.55 4.07
C ILE A 8 10.78 22.26 4.53
N ALA A 9 12.10 22.17 4.37
CA ALA A 9 12.87 21.02 4.84
C ALA A 9 12.74 20.86 6.37
N SER A 10 12.89 21.95 7.12
CA SER A 10 12.69 21.98 8.58
C SER A 10 11.28 21.57 9.00
N LEU A 11 10.25 22.06 8.29
CA LEU A 11 8.86 21.64 8.52
C LEU A 11 8.68 20.13 8.28
N ARG A 12 9.20 19.59 7.17
CA ARG A 12 9.10 18.15 6.87
C ARG A 12 9.73 17.30 7.96
N SER A 13 10.95 17.64 8.40
CA SER A 13 11.61 16.91 9.49
C SER A 13 10.79 16.92 10.78
N ARG A 14 10.19 18.06 11.13
CA ARG A 14 9.28 18.14 12.29
C ARG A 14 8.03 17.28 12.11
N LEU A 15 7.40 17.29 10.93
CA LEU A 15 6.20 16.49 10.64
C LEU A 15 6.49 14.98 10.70
N TYR A 16 7.63 14.53 10.18
CA TYR A 16 8.06 13.12 10.32
C TYR A 16 8.25 12.73 11.80
N ALA A 17 8.81 13.62 12.62
CA ALA A 17 9.05 13.36 14.04
C ALA A 17 7.78 13.33 14.93
N LEU A 18 6.64 13.86 14.47
CA LEU A 18 5.39 13.83 15.26
C LEU A 18 4.84 12.41 15.36
N PRO A 19 4.39 11.92 16.53
CA PRO A 19 3.59 10.71 16.60
C PRO A 19 2.22 10.97 15.95
N LYS A 20 1.77 10.04 15.12
CA LYS A 20 0.56 10.22 14.30
C LYS A 20 -0.38 9.02 14.41
N VAL A 21 -1.62 9.24 14.00
CA VAL A 21 -2.66 8.21 13.89
C VAL A 21 -3.17 8.21 12.45
N ASP A 22 -3.33 7.04 11.86
CA ASP A 22 -3.89 6.86 10.51
C ASP A 22 -5.12 5.94 10.58
N LEU A 23 -6.30 6.49 10.31
CA LEU A 23 -7.59 5.79 10.39
C LEU A 23 -8.19 5.47 9.01
N HIS A 24 -7.48 5.84 7.94
CA HIS A 24 -8.00 5.73 6.58
C HIS A 24 -6.89 5.41 5.58
N ARG A 25 -6.22 4.28 5.81
CA ARG A 25 -5.27 3.71 4.85
C ARG A 25 -5.85 2.47 4.19
N HIS A 26 -5.84 2.45 2.87
CA HIS A 26 -6.23 1.27 2.08
C HIS A 26 -4.99 0.42 1.78
N MET A 27 -5.06 -0.87 2.11
CA MET A 27 -4.02 -1.83 1.74
C MET A 27 -3.81 -1.85 0.22
N GLU A 28 -4.88 -1.78 -0.57
CA GLU A 28 -4.88 -1.83 -2.04
C GLU A 28 -4.24 -0.60 -2.69
N GLY A 29 -4.09 0.49 -1.93
CA GLY A 29 -3.40 1.70 -2.37
C GLY A 29 -1.98 1.84 -1.80
N SER A 30 -1.52 0.89 -0.99
CA SER A 30 -0.26 0.99 -0.23
C SER A 30 0.86 0.09 -0.77
N LEU A 31 0.80 -0.28 -2.05
CA LEU A 31 1.83 -1.14 -2.66
C LEU A 31 3.06 -0.32 -3.04
N ARG A 32 4.24 -0.82 -2.66
CA ARG A 32 5.52 -0.26 -3.11
C ARG A 32 5.75 -0.59 -4.58
N LEU A 33 6.28 0.35 -5.35
CA LEU A 33 6.61 0.12 -6.76
C LEU A 33 7.61 -1.02 -6.96
N GLN A 34 8.61 -1.13 -6.08
CA GLN A 34 9.57 -2.23 -6.14
C GLN A 34 8.88 -3.58 -5.95
N THR A 35 7.92 -3.69 -5.04
CA THR A 35 7.14 -4.91 -4.82
C THR A 35 6.34 -5.30 -6.06
N LEU A 36 5.80 -4.32 -6.81
CA LEU A 36 5.16 -4.59 -8.09
C LEU A 36 6.14 -5.21 -9.09
N VAL A 37 7.35 -4.63 -9.21
CA VAL A 37 8.40 -5.13 -10.10
C VAL A 37 8.81 -6.55 -9.74
N ASP A 38 9.06 -6.80 -8.45
CA ASP A 38 9.49 -8.12 -7.96
C ASP A 38 8.45 -9.20 -8.25
N ILE A 39 7.17 -8.94 -7.90
CA ILE A 39 6.05 -9.87 -8.14
C ILE A 39 5.86 -10.10 -9.65
N ALA A 40 6.02 -9.06 -10.47
CA ALA A 40 5.91 -9.21 -11.91
C ALA A 40 7.00 -10.09 -12.51
N GLN A 41 8.24 -9.96 -12.02
CA GLN A 41 9.36 -10.80 -12.46
C GLN A 41 9.18 -12.26 -12.00
N GLU A 42 8.77 -12.47 -10.74
CA GLU A 42 8.58 -13.80 -10.17
C GLU A 42 7.48 -14.59 -10.89
N HIS A 43 6.40 -13.92 -11.29
CA HIS A 43 5.21 -14.57 -11.85
C HIS A 43 4.95 -14.27 -13.33
N GLY A 44 5.89 -13.62 -14.03
CA GLY A 44 5.78 -13.33 -15.46
C GLY A 44 4.61 -12.41 -15.82
N ILE A 45 4.35 -11.37 -15.02
CA ILE A 45 3.34 -10.36 -15.35
C ILE A 45 3.94 -9.34 -16.34
N ASP A 46 3.30 -9.15 -17.48
CA ASP A 46 3.66 -8.06 -18.40
C ASP A 46 3.40 -6.69 -17.76
N LEU A 47 4.48 -5.94 -17.53
CA LEU A 47 4.44 -4.54 -17.11
C LEU A 47 4.67 -3.61 -18.30
N PRO A 48 4.08 -2.39 -18.27
CA PRO A 48 4.40 -1.34 -19.23
C PRO A 48 5.90 -0.97 -19.25
N SER A 49 6.58 -1.16 -18.12
CA SER A 49 8.03 -1.11 -17.98
C SER A 49 8.44 -1.73 -16.64
N TYR A 50 9.66 -2.25 -16.57
CA TYR A 50 10.32 -2.67 -15.33
C TYR A 50 11.17 -1.55 -14.71
N ASP A 51 11.27 -0.39 -15.37
CA ASP A 51 11.81 0.83 -14.79
C ASP A 51 10.82 1.46 -13.81
N ILE A 52 11.27 1.72 -12.57
CA ILE A 52 10.42 2.19 -11.46
C ILE A 52 9.81 3.56 -11.77
N GLU A 53 10.57 4.47 -12.37
CA GLU A 53 10.11 5.83 -12.63
C GLU A 53 9.05 5.86 -13.73
N TYR A 54 9.20 5.04 -14.77
CA TYR A 54 8.13 4.85 -15.76
C TYR A 54 6.90 4.17 -15.14
N LEU A 55 7.10 3.11 -14.36
CA LEU A 55 6.03 2.36 -13.69
C LEU A 55 5.20 3.23 -12.74
N ARG A 56 5.85 4.20 -12.07
CA ARG A 56 5.20 5.16 -11.16
C ARG A 56 4.00 5.84 -11.80
N SER A 57 4.09 6.21 -13.09
CA SER A 57 2.99 6.86 -13.81
C SER A 57 1.73 5.99 -13.95
N PHE A 58 1.88 4.66 -13.90
CA PHE A 58 0.78 3.69 -13.97
C PHE A 58 0.17 3.39 -12.61
N ALA A 59 0.99 3.42 -11.55
CA ALA A 59 0.57 3.08 -10.18
C ALA A 59 0.15 4.28 -9.33
N THR A 60 0.51 5.51 -9.72
CA THR A 60 0.24 6.73 -8.92
C THR A 60 -0.57 7.76 -9.70
N VAL A 61 -1.22 8.66 -8.98
CA VAL A 61 -1.85 9.87 -9.55
C VAL A 61 -0.79 10.96 -9.64
N ALA A 62 -0.37 11.30 -10.86
CA ALA A 62 0.63 12.34 -11.10
C ALA A 62 0.09 13.40 -12.06
N ASN A 63 0.06 14.66 -11.62
CA ASN A 63 -0.09 15.86 -12.44
C ASN A 63 -1.29 15.89 -13.42
N GLN A 64 -2.38 15.20 -13.10
CA GLN A 64 -3.61 15.20 -13.91
C GLN A 64 -4.73 15.95 -13.18
N ALA A 65 -5.63 16.54 -13.94
CA ALA A 65 -6.88 17.05 -13.38
C ALA A 65 -7.62 15.92 -12.65
N PRO A 66 -8.32 16.20 -11.54
CA PRO A 66 -9.07 15.17 -10.82
C PRO A 66 -10.04 14.44 -11.76
N ASP A 67 -9.82 13.14 -11.96
CA ASP A 67 -10.68 12.26 -12.74
C ASP A 67 -10.91 10.98 -11.94
N PHE A 68 -12.17 10.74 -11.57
CA PHE A 68 -12.57 9.56 -10.82
C PHE A 68 -12.27 8.27 -11.60
N HIS A 69 -12.51 8.24 -12.91
CA HIS A 69 -12.27 7.04 -13.71
C HIS A 69 -10.78 6.76 -13.85
N GLY A 70 -9.96 7.79 -14.10
CA GLY A 70 -8.50 7.71 -14.09
C GLY A 70 -7.95 7.22 -12.76
N PHE A 71 -8.53 7.63 -11.64
CA PHE A 71 -8.18 7.14 -10.30
C PHE A 71 -8.52 5.65 -10.12
N ILE A 72 -9.72 5.21 -10.49
CA ILE A 72 -10.13 3.80 -10.37
C ILE A 72 -9.25 2.87 -11.21
N LYS A 73 -8.84 3.29 -12.41
CA LYS A 73 -7.90 2.52 -13.26
C LYS A 73 -6.57 2.22 -12.57
N LYS A 74 -6.12 3.05 -11.62
CA LYS A 74 -4.91 2.77 -10.82
C LYS A 74 -5.12 1.58 -9.90
N PHE A 75 -6.29 1.48 -9.27
CA PHE A 75 -6.62 0.32 -8.44
C PHE A 75 -6.77 -0.96 -9.26
N GLU A 76 -7.39 -0.88 -10.44
CA GLU A 76 -7.45 -2.02 -11.37
C GLU A 76 -6.05 -2.53 -11.73
N PHE A 77 -5.10 -1.60 -11.95
CA PHE A 77 -3.70 -1.95 -12.17
C PHE A 77 -3.06 -2.62 -10.94
N LEU A 78 -3.18 -2.02 -9.75
CA LEU A 78 -2.57 -2.52 -8.51
C LEU A 78 -3.13 -3.88 -8.06
N ARG A 79 -4.40 -4.17 -8.35
CA ARG A 79 -5.01 -5.47 -8.03
C ARG A 79 -4.40 -6.64 -8.79
N ARG A 80 -3.68 -6.40 -9.88
CA ARG A 80 -3.02 -7.44 -10.68
C ARG A 80 -1.93 -8.20 -9.91
N PHE A 81 -1.44 -7.65 -8.80
CA PHE A 81 -0.28 -8.15 -8.08
C PHE A 81 -0.62 -9.03 -6.88
N TYR A 82 -1.91 -9.23 -6.57
CA TYR A 82 -2.35 -10.23 -5.60
C TYR A 82 -2.40 -11.62 -6.24
N LEU A 83 -1.23 -12.17 -6.58
CA LEU A 83 -1.11 -13.45 -7.31
C LEU A 83 -0.91 -14.67 -6.42
N THR A 84 -0.39 -14.47 -5.21
CA THR A 84 -0.05 -15.54 -4.27
C THR A 84 -0.41 -15.11 -2.85
N PRO A 85 -0.61 -16.07 -1.93
CA PRO A 85 -0.70 -15.76 -0.50
C PRO A 85 0.47 -14.89 -0.03
N GLU A 86 1.68 -15.20 -0.46
CA GLU A 86 2.91 -14.49 -0.11
C GLU A 86 2.89 -13.03 -0.59
N ALA A 87 2.35 -12.78 -1.79
CA ALA A 87 2.18 -11.42 -2.32
C ALA A 87 1.17 -10.62 -1.48
N VAL A 88 0.04 -11.23 -1.09
CA VAL A 88 -0.97 -10.59 -0.21
C VAL A 88 -0.34 -10.23 1.13
N GLU A 89 0.39 -11.16 1.74
CA GLU A 89 1.07 -10.94 3.02
C GLU A 89 2.16 -9.89 2.94
N ARG A 90 2.97 -9.91 1.87
CA ARG A 90 4.01 -8.92 1.66
C ARG A 90 3.41 -7.53 1.59
N VAL A 91 2.36 -7.32 0.80
CA VAL A 91 1.69 -6.01 0.69
C VAL A 91 1.11 -5.56 2.04
N ALA A 92 0.43 -6.44 2.78
CA ALA A 92 -0.12 -6.12 4.09
C ALA A 92 0.98 -5.75 5.11
N TYR A 93 2.07 -6.50 5.13
CA TYR A 93 3.23 -6.23 5.98
C TYR A 93 3.88 -4.89 5.64
N GLU A 94 4.15 -4.64 4.36
CA GLU A 94 4.80 -3.42 3.88
C GLU A 94 3.96 -2.17 4.17
N ALA A 95 2.63 -2.25 4.04
CA ALA A 95 1.73 -1.15 4.35
C ALA A 95 1.82 -0.69 5.82
N VAL A 96 1.98 -1.63 6.75
CA VAL A 96 2.19 -1.36 8.19
C VAL A 96 3.61 -0.86 8.45
N ALA A 97 4.62 -1.48 7.83
CA ALA A 97 6.01 -1.07 7.96
C ALA A 97 6.22 0.39 7.49
N ASP A 98 5.61 0.77 6.37
CA ASP A 98 5.66 2.13 5.85
C ASP A 98 4.90 3.13 6.75
N ALA A 99 3.78 2.71 7.35
CA ALA A 99 3.10 3.53 8.36
C ALA A 99 3.98 3.77 9.60
N ALA A 100 4.68 2.74 10.08
CA ALA A 100 5.62 2.89 11.18
C ALA A 100 6.79 3.82 10.82
N ALA A 101 7.31 3.74 9.59
CA ALA A 101 8.34 4.64 9.07
C ALA A 101 7.86 6.11 8.97
N ASP A 102 6.57 6.32 8.71
CA ASP A 102 5.91 7.63 8.77
C ASP A 102 5.70 8.12 10.22
N ASN A 103 6.13 7.36 11.25
CA ASN A 103 5.90 7.60 12.67
C ASN A 103 4.41 7.60 13.06
N ILE A 104 3.62 6.77 12.36
CA ILE A 104 2.27 6.40 12.82
C ILE A 104 2.42 5.46 14.01
N LYS A 105 1.75 5.77 15.13
CA LYS A 105 1.71 4.95 16.35
C LYS A 105 0.46 4.09 16.46
N TYR A 106 -0.60 4.47 15.76
CA TYR A 106 -1.82 3.68 15.67
C TYR A 106 -2.37 3.74 14.24
N LEU A 107 -2.58 2.57 13.65
CA LEU A 107 -3.07 2.38 12.28
C LEU A 107 -4.33 1.52 12.29
N GLU A 108 -5.39 1.99 11.65
CA GLU A 108 -6.53 1.16 11.23
C GLU A 108 -6.41 0.89 9.73
N LEU A 109 -5.79 -0.24 9.39
CA LEU A 109 -5.58 -0.63 8.00
C LEU A 109 -6.87 -1.22 7.43
N ARG A 110 -7.37 -0.59 6.37
CA ARG A 110 -8.56 -1.00 5.63
C ARG A 110 -8.17 -1.96 4.51
N PHE A 111 -8.94 -3.01 4.33
CA PHE A 111 -8.77 -3.91 3.19
C PHE A 111 -10.10 -4.56 2.79
N ASN A 112 -10.23 -4.89 1.52
CA ASN A 112 -11.32 -5.67 0.94
C ASN A 112 -10.79 -7.06 0.52
N PRO A 113 -11.19 -8.14 1.21
CA PRO A 113 -10.80 -9.50 0.85
C PRO A 113 -11.12 -9.87 -0.61
N ALA A 114 -12.26 -9.40 -1.13
CA ALA A 114 -12.67 -9.68 -2.51
C ALA A 114 -11.71 -9.04 -3.53
N ALA A 115 -11.17 -7.86 -3.24
CA ALA A 115 -10.22 -7.19 -4.13
C ALA A 115 -8.90 -7.96 -4.28
N SER A 116 -8.41 -8.57 -3.19
CA SER A 116 -7.20 -9.42 -3.21
C SER A 116 -7.47 -10.84 -3.71
N ALA A 117 -8.71 -11.33 -3.58
CA ALA A 117 -9.09 -12.66 -4.05
C ALA A 117 -9.38 -12.72 -5.55
N GLN A 118 -9.95 -11.65 -6.12
CA GLN A 118 -10.61 -11.63 -7.43
C GLN A 118 -9.82 -12.29 -8.56
N ARG A 119 -8.50 -12.12 -8.59
CA ARG A 119 -7.66 -12.59 -9.71
C ARG A 119 -7.36 -14.08 -9.67
N GLN A 120 -7.23 -14.65 -8.48
CA GLN A 120 -6.82 -16.04 -8.27
C GLN A 120 -7.95 -16.90 -7.69
N ASP A 121 -9.13 -16.32 -7.50
CA ASP A 121 -10.28 -16.95 -6.85
C ASP A 121 -9.94 -17.50 -5.45
N PHE A 122 -9.17 -16.71 -4.69
CA PHE A 122 -8.79 -17.11 -3.33
C PHE A 122 -10.01 -17.16 -2.39
N PRO A 123 -10.09 -18.15 -1.49
CA PRO A 123 -11.10 -18.13 -0.44
C PRO A 123 -10.97 -16.87 0.44
N LEU A 124 -12.07 -16.17 0.66
CA LEU A 124 -12.06 -14.88 1.36
C LEU A 124 -11.57 -15.00 2.82
N ASP A 125 -11.89 -16.11 3.49
CA ASP A 125 -11.43 -16.42 4.84
C ASP A 125 -9.91 -16.61 4.90
N GLN A 126 -9.32 -17.18 3.84
CA GLN A 126 -7.87 -17.33 3.72
C GLN A 126 -7.20 -15.98 3.52
N VAL A 127 -7.74 -15.12 2.66
CA VAL A 127 -7.24 -13.75 2.47
C VAL A 127 -7.25 -12.98 3.79
N VAL A 128 -8.34 -13.04 4.56
CA VAL A 128 -8.42 -12.43 5.89
C VAL A 128 -7.35 -12.99 6.82
N THR A 129 -7.15 -14.31 6.82
CA THR A 129 -6.14 -14.98 7.64
C THR A 129 -4.72 -14.51 7.32
N TRP A 130 -4.38 -14.42 6.03
CA TRP A 130 -3.08 -13.95 5.55
C TRP A 130 -2.82 -12.49 5.95
N VAL A 131 -3.80 -11.61 5.75
CA VAL A 131 -3.69 -10.20 6.16
C VAL A 131 -3.50 -10.09 7.67
N CYS A 132 -4.32 -10.77 8.47
CA CYS A 132 -4.17 -10.80 9.94
C CYS A 132 -2.77 -11.25 10.37
N ARG A 133 -2.26 -12.34 9.80
CA ARG A 133 -0.92 -12.88 10.09
C ARG A 133 0.18 -11.88 9.73
N ALA A 134 0.11 -11.29 8.54
CA ALA A 134 1.10 -10.33 8.06
C ALA A 134 1.12 -9.05 8.90
N THR A 135 -0.06 -8.50 9.23
CA THR A 135 -0.12 -7.28 10.06
C THR A 135 0.28 -7.53 11.50
N ALA A 136 -0.01 -8.71 12.06
CA ALA A 136 0.45 -9.07 13.39
C ALA A 136 1.98 -9.17 13.45
N ARG A 137 2.61 -9.76 12.42
CA ARG A 137 4.07 -9.79 12.27
C ARG A 137 4.64 -8.38 12.16
N ALA A 138 4.09 -7.54 11.29
CA ALA A 138 4.57 -6.15 11.13
C ALA A 138 4.41 -5.32 12.41
N GLN A 139 3.32 -5.49 13.16
CA GLN A 139 3.12 -4.85 14.45
C GLN A 139 4.14 -5.31 15.51
N HIS A 140 4.59 -6.57 15.44
CA HIS A 140 5.64 -7.07 16.32
C HIS A 140 7.02 -6.49 15.95
N ASP A 141 7.31 -6.37 14.66
CA ASP A 141 8.62 -5.96 14.15
C ASP A 141 8.83 -4.43 14.15
N HIS A 142 7.76 -3.65 14.33
CA HIS A 142 7.77 -2.19 14.26
C HIS A 142 7.05 -1.53 15.44
N ASP A 143 7.46 -0.31 15.81
CA ASP A 143 6.85 0.47 16.90
C ASP A 143 5.52 1.13 16.47
N ILE A 144 4.49 0.30 16.29
CA ILE A 144 3.14 0.69 15.87
C ILE A 144 2.08 -0.25 16.46
N CYS A 145 0.89 0.25 16.76
CA CYS A 145 -0.30 -0.55 17.05
C CYS A 145 -1.19 -0.60 15.80
N THR A 146 -1.63 -1.80 15.39
CA THR A 146 -2.40 -2.00 14.15
C THR A 146 -3.73 -2.69 14.42
N ARG A 147 -4.81 -2.16 13.87
CA ARG A 147 -6.13 -2.80 13.79
C ARG A 147 -6.57 -2.87 12.33
N LEU A 148 -7.56 -3.72 12.07
CA LEU A 148 -8.04 -3.99 10.72
C LEU A 148 -9.50 -3.54 10.58
N ILE A 149 -9.80 -2.88 9.48
CA ILE A 149 -11.17 -2.59 9.03
C ILE A 149 -11.43 -3.42 7.78
N LEU A 150 -12.28 -4.42 7.91
CA LEU A 150 -12.72 -5.23 6.78
C LEU A 150 -13.78 -4.45 5.98
N GLN A 151 -13.56 -4.30 4.68
CA GLN A 151 -14.49 -3.64 3.77
C GLN A 151 -15.37 -4.67 3.07
N ILE A 152 -16.65 -4.34 2.94
CA ILE A 152 -17.65 -5.10 2.19
C ILE A 152 -18.05 -4.24 0.99
N ASP A 153 -17.97 -4.81 -0.21
CA ASP A 153 -18.45 -4.15 -1.43
C ASP A 153 -19.96 -3.90 -1.33
N ARG A 154 -20.42 -2.78 -1.88
CA ARG A 154 -21.84 -2.39 -1.91
C ARG A 154 -22.48 -2.70 -3.25
#